data_AF-A0A257JIG2-F1
#
_entry.id   AF-A0A257JIG2-F1
#
_cell.length_a   1.000
_cell.length_b   1.000
_cell.length_c   1.000
_cell.angle_alpha   90.00
_cell.angle_beta   90.00
_cell.angle_gamma   90.00
#
_symmetry.space_group_name_H-M   'P 1'
#
loop_
_entity.id
_entity.type
_entity.pdbx_description
1 polymer ?
#
loop_
_entity_poly.entity_id
_entity_poly.type
_entity_poly.pdbx_seq_one_letter_code
_entity_poly.pdbx_strand_id
1 'polypeptide(L)'
;MPRQTTPVWNTAEANPYTGQQTSYASLSGSVYDSQPRIISNLIADQSLKNQVAVISALTAAGVTSGPLYNSVMAATDTARTAIIAFEQAANTLSVAQTAFVAAGSLSASSEAAAVTEAQSLLNNATAMRDGAIANATEKLALAGVEMQSGNLLIPNLMTDLGSTAPLGQFFDHGLTMINKGGNGTVFIPLQPDDPLYVPGSPTNFMVLTRSTNLPGADGILGTADDVREATNVTTPWIDLNQTYASNESHQVFLREYKMVDGKPVATGWLLEGPNGGPPSWADIKLQAKNMLGIELSDMDVHRVPLLATDLYGNFIPGANGFAQLVTDATTLVEGDPAAPVLASTAMATGHVFLADIAHNADPKAGQTADADTDIGNAIPMDARGNRATYDNELLDKHYIVGDGRGNENIALTAIHHVFHSEHNGRVDQIKAELIANGDVDMLNEWLDVAITAIPADTATLDWNGERLFQAARFTTEQVYQHLVFEEFVRLVSPNIDPFVFSNTVDIDPAITAE
;
A
#
# COMPACT_ATOMS: atom_id res chain seq x y z
N MET A 1 15.05 -2.02 -14.27
CA MET A 1 15.92 -1.49 -13.20
C MET A 1 17.30 -2.10 -13.40
N PRO A 2 18.41 -1.34 -13.35
CA PRO A 2 19.75 -1.91 -13.41
C PRO A 2 20.12 -2.71 -12.15
N ARG A 3 21.15 -3.56 -12.23
CA ARG A 3 21.71 -4.31 -11.09
C ARG A 3 23.15 -3.90 -10.82
N GLN A 4 23.48 -3.73 -9.55
CA GLN A 4 24.84 -3.50 -9.07
C GLN A 4 25.53 -4.80 -8.66
N THR A 5 24.77 -5.87 -8.42
CA THR A 5 25.29 -7.17 -7.99
C THR A 5 24.93 -8.26 -9.00
N THR A 6 25.75 -9.32 -9.04
CA THR A 6 25.43 -10.51 -9.84
C THR A 6 24.40 -11.35 -9.07
N PRO A 7 23.18 -11.55 -9.61
CA PRO A 7 22.16 -12.30 -8.89
C PRO A 7 22.50 -13.78 -8.82
N VAL A 8 22.15 -14.41 -7.70
CA VAL A 8 22.31 -15.86 -7.48
C VAL A 8 20.94 -16.53 -7.53
N TRP A 9 20.68 -17.27 -8.61
CA TRP A 9 19.42 -17.98 -8.82
C TRP A 9 19.52 -19.42 -8.31
N ASN A 10 19.02 -19.66 -7.11
CA ASN A 10 19.05 -20.98 -6.50
C ASN A 10 18.01 -21.93 -7.14
N THR A 11 18.37 -23.22 -7.20
CA THR A 11 17.37 -24.28 -7.32
C THR A 11 16.45 -24.25 -6.10
N ALA A 12 15.17 -24.53 -6.29
CA ALA A 12 14.19 -24.61 -5.20
C ALA A 12 13.71 -26.07 -5.05
N GLU A 13 12.70 -26.38 -4.26
CA GLU A 13 12.20 -27.75 -4.15
C GLU A 13 11.46 -28.20 -5.43
N ALA A 14 11.27 -29.51 -5.57
CA ALA A 14 10.41 -30.06 -6.61
C ALA A 14 8.94 -29.73 -6.31
N ASN A 15 8.16 -29.47 -7.36
CA ASN A 15 6.72 -29.29 -7.25
C ASN A 15 6.11 -30.56 -6.60
N PRO A 16 5.42 -30.45 -5.44
CA PRO A 16 4.91 -31.59 -4.70
C PRO A 16 3.80 -32.36 -5.44
N TYR A 17 3.16 -31.74 -6.44
CA TYR A 17 2.10 -32.36 -7.23
C TYR A 17 2.61 -33.06 -8.49
N THR A 18 3.67 -32.55 -9.12
CA THR A 18 4.20 -33.09 -10.38
C THR A 18 5.54 -33.80 -10.24
N GLY A 19 6.24 -33.62 -9.12
CA GLY A 19 7.60 -34.08 -8.89
C GLY A 19 8.66 -33.35 -9.72
N GLN A 20 8.28 -32.35 -10.51
CA GLN A 20 9.24 -31.62 -11.35
C GLN A 20 10.06 -30.63 -10.52
N GLN A 21 11.37 -30.68 -10.70
CA GLN A 21 12.30 -29.75 -10.08
C GLN A 21 11.95 -28.30 -10.44
N THR A 22 11.82 -27.42 -9.44
CA THR A 22 11.63 -25.97 -9.67
C THR A 22 12.91 -25.20 -9.37
N SER A 23 12.98 -23.97 -9.88
CA SER A 23 14.17 -23.14 -9.75
C SER A 23 13.81 -21.68 -9.84
N TYR A 24 14.50 -20.85 -9.04
CA TYR A 24 14.46 -19.42 -9.26
C TYR A 24 15.00 -19.08 -10.64
N ALA A 25 15.92 -19.84 -11.24
CA ALA A 25 16.48 -19.55 -12.58
C ALA A 25 15.44 -19.59 -13.72
N SER A 26 14.27 -20.21 -13.52
CA SER A 26 13.20 -20.26 -14.53
C SER A 26 12.56 -18.90 -14.72
N LEU A 27 12.41 -18.42 -15.97
CA LEU A 27 11.79 -17.13 -16.28
C LEU A 27 10.28 -17.12 -16.01
N SER A 28 9.64 -18.27 -16.11
CA SER A 28 8.22 -18.48 -15.85
C SER A 28 7.97 -19.75 -15.03
N GLY A 29 6.72 -19.94 -14.63
CA GLY A 29 6.28 -21.09 -13.84
C GLY A 29 6.46 -20.91 -12.34
N SER A 30 5.80 -21.80 -11.60
CA SER A 30 5.80 -21.77 -10.15
C SER A 30 7.11 -22.27 -9.54
N VAL A 31 7.47 -21.66 -8.41
CA VAL A 31 8.62 -22.05 -7.58
C VAL A 31 8.08 -22.53 -6.24
N TYR A 32 8.57 -23.65 -5.74
CA TYR A 32 8.26 -24.13 -4.39
C TYR A 32 9.50 -23.92 -3.55
N ASP A 33 9.42 -23.06 -2.54
CA ASP A 33 10.53 -22.70 -1.67
C ASP A 33 10.14 -22.85 -0.21
N SER A 34 10.50 -23.98 0.39
CA SER A 34 10.25 -24.28 1.81
C SER A 34 11.35 -23.77 2.73
N GLN A 35 12.43 -23.21 2.16
CA GLN A 35 13.54 -22.72 2.96
C GLN A 35 13.09 -21.49 3.77
N PRO A 36 13.28 -21.50 5.11
CA PRO A 36 12.96 -20.35 5.92
C PRO A 36 13.85 -19.18 5.47
N ARG A 37 13.23 -18.16 4.89
CA ARG A 37 13.92 -16.89 4.67
C ARG A 37 13.95 -16.17 6.00
N ILE A 38 15.13 -16.07 6.59
CA ILE A 38 15.34 -15.26 7.79
C ILE A 38 15.23 -13.80 7.35
N ILE A 39 14.02 -13.29 7.36
CA ILE A 39 13.76 -11.86 7.39
C ILE A 39 14.02 -11.46 8.84
N SER A 40 14.85 -10.45 9.08
CA SER A 40 15.00 -9.91 10.44
C SER A 40 13.68 -9.23 10.82
N ASN A 41 12.73 -9.99 11.34
CA ASN A 41 11.50 -9.49 11.95
C ASN A 41 11.82 -8.88 13.32
N LEU A 42 12.80 -7.96 13.36
CA LEU A 42 13.23 -7.36 14.62
C LEU A 42 12.05 -6.64 15.31
N ILE A 43 10.98 -6.29 14.59
CA ILE A 43 9.81 -5.55 15.11
C ILE A 43 8.47 -5.96 14.45
N ALA A 44 8.12 -7.25 14.33
CA ALA A 44 6.76 -7.65 13.88
C ALA A 44 5.96 -8.43 14.93
N ASP A 45 6.63 -9.07 15.89
CA ASP A 45 5.98 -9.74 17.02
C ASP A 45 6.22 -8.94 18.30
N GLN A 46 5.19 -8.21 18.75
CA GLN A 46 5.20 -7.48 20.02
C GLN A 46 4.61 -8.30 21.17
N SER A 47 4.39 -9.61 21.01
CA SER A 47 3.89 -10.46 22.08
C SER A 47 4.98 -10.83 23.09
N LEU A 48 4.55 -11.41 24.22
CA LEU A 48 5.47 -11.97 25.22
C LEU A 48 6.30 -13.16 24.70
N LYS A 49 5.99 -13.70 23.51
CA LYS A 49 6.81 -14.75 22.87
C LYS A 49 8.14 -14.20 22.35
N ASN A 50 8.22 -12.90 22.08
CA ASN A 50 9.42 -12.24 21.59
C ASN A 50 10.19 -11.55 22.71
N GLN A 51 11.26 -12.19 23.19
CA GLN A 51 12.11 -11.60 24.23
C GLN A 51 12.84 -10.33 23.77
N VAL A 52 13.08 -10.17 22.46
CA VAL A 52 13.66 -8.94 21.92
C VAL A 52 12.67 -7.78 22.05
N ALA A 53 11.37 -8.01 21.82
CA ALA A 53 10.33 -7.01 22.04
C ALA A 53 10.26 -6.59 23.52
N VAL A 54 10.36 -7.53 24.46
CA VAL A 54 10.43 -7.23 25.90
C VAL A 54 11.64 -6.36 26.22
N ILE A 55 12.82 -6.70 25.70
CA ILE A 55 14.05 -5.91 25.89
C ILE A 55 13.90 -4.50 25.30
N SER A 56 13.32 -4.38 24.12
CA SER A 56 13.06 -3.09 23.47
C SER A 56 12.09 -2.24 24.30
N ALA A 57 11.00 -2.82 24.82
CA ALA A 57 10.05 -2.13 25.68
C ALA A 57 10.71 -1.63 26.97
N LEU A 58 11.52 -2.48 27.61
CA LEU A 58 12.27 -2.13 28.82
C LEU A 58 13.30 -1.02 28.55
N THR A 59 13.99 -1.10 27.41
CA THR A 59 14.95 -0.08 26.98
C THR A 59 14.26 1.27 26.76
N ALA A 60 13.10 1.27 26.10
CA ALA A 60 12.28 2.47 25.88
C ALA A 60 11.81 3.08 27.22
N ALA A 61 11.53 2.25 28.22
CA ALA A 61 11.19 2.69 29.58
C ALA A 61 12.41 3.07 30.45
N GLY A 62 13.63 3.03 29.90
CA GLY A 62 14.87 3.35 30.61
C GLY A 62 15.38 2.26 31.57
N VAL A 63 14.80 1.06 31.52
CA VAL A 63 15.16 -0.10 32.37
C VAL A 63 16.08 -1.04 31.59
N THR A 64 17.39 -0.77 31.58
CA THR A 64 18.35 -1.54 30.77
C THR A 64 19.11 -2.62 31.55
N SER A 65 19.05 -2.63 32.89
CA SER A 65 19.70 -3.63 33.74
C SER A 65 19.18 -3.58 35.19
N GLY A 66 19.59 -4.53 36.02
CA GLY A 66 19.32 -4.53 37.47
C GLY A 66 18.18 -5.47 37.92
N PRO A 67 17.79 -5.42 39.20
CA PRO A 67 16.82 -6.37 39.78
C PRO A 67 15.45 -6.34 39.11
N LEU A 68 14.97 -5.15 38.73
CA LEU A 68 13.70 -4.98 38.01
C LEU A 68 13.77 -5.62 36.62
N TYR A 69 14.80 -5.29 35.84
CA TYR A 69 15.07 -5.92 34.54
C TYR A 69 15.08 -7.45 34.63
N ASN A 70 15.86 -8.01 35.56
CA ASN A 70 15.96 -9.46 35.75
C ASN A 70 14.61 -10.09 36.12
N SER A 71 13.81 -9.41 36.95
CA SER A 71 12.50 -9.91 37.36
C SER A 71 11.49 -9.91 36.20
N VAL A 72 11.52 -8.90 35.33
CA VAL A 72 10.68 -8.84 34.13
C VAL A 72 11.10 -9.92 33.14
N MET A 73 12.40 -10.04 32.86
CA MET A 73 12.91 -11.06 31.93
C MET A 73 12.56 -12.48 32.39
N ALA A 74 12.65 -12.79 33.69
CA ALA A 74 12.26 -14.10 34.21
C ALA A 74 10.74 -14.36 34.10
N ALA A 75 9.91 -13.36 34.43
CA ALA A 75 8.45 -13.50 34.36
C ALA A 75 7.96 -13.63 32.90
N THR A 76 8.52 -12.84 31.99
CA THR A 76 8.19 -12.89 30.56
C THR A 76 8.68 -14.18 29.90
N ASP A 77 9.84 -14.72 30.30
CA ASP A 77 10.31 -16.04 29.85
C ASP A 77 9.39 -17.20 30.33
N THR A 78 8.88 -17.08 31.55
CA THR A 78 7.88 -18.01 32.09
C THR A 78 6.58 -17.93 31.28
N ALA A 79 6.11 -16.72 30.98
CA ALA A 79 4.92 -16.50 30.14
C ALA A 79 5.11 -17.05 28.73
N ARG A 80 6.25 -16.77 28.08
CA ARG A 80 6.63 -17.33 26.77
C ARG A 80 6.52 -18.86 26.77
N THR A 81 7.12 -19.51 27.76
CA THR A 81 7.10 -20.98 27.88
C THR A 81 5.67 -21.51 28.06
N ALA A 82 4.86 -20.84 28.88
CA ALA A 82 3.47 -21.23 29.12
C ALA A 82 2.57 -21.01 27.88
N ILE A 83 2.80 -19.96 27.09
CA ILE A 83 2.11 -19.71 25.83
C ILE A 83 2.43 -20.82 24.82
N ILE A 84 3.71 -21.19 24.65
CA ILE A 84 4.12 -22.28 23.77
C ILE A 84 3.46 -23.61 24.19
N ALA A 85 3.43 -23.90 25.50
CA ALA A 85 2.78 -25.09 26.01
C ALA A 85 1.25 -25.11 25.76
N PHE A 86 0.59 -23.94 25.85
CA PHE A 86 -0.81 -23.79 25.48
C PHE A 86 -1.05 -24.06 24.00
N GLU A 87 -0.23 -23.49 23.11
CA GLU A 87 -0.32 -23.69 21.66
C GLU A 87 -0.13 -25.18 21.30
N GLN A 88 0.84 -25.86 21.91
CA GLN A 88 1.07 -27.30 21.74
C GLN A 88 -0.11 -28.15 22.22
N ALA A 89 -0.71 -27.80 23.37
CA ALA A 89 -1.89 -28.50 23.88
C ALA A 89 -3.13 -28.27 22.99
N ALA A 90 -3.28 -27.07 22.43
CA ALA A 90 -4.37 -26.75 21.50
C ALA A 90 -4.23 -27.54 20.19
N ASN A 91 -3.01 -27.63 19.64
CA ASN A 91 -2.73 -28.46 18.47
C ASN A 91 -3.00 -29.94 18.75
N THR A 92 -2.58 -30.44 19.92
CA THR A 92 -2.85 -31.82 20.34
C THR A 92 -4.36 -32.12 20.38
N LEU A 93 -5.17 -31.19 20.90
CA LEU A 93 -6.63 -31.32 20.89
C LEU A 93 -7.20 -31.31 19.47
N SER A 94 -6.73 -30.42 18.60
CA SER A 94 -7.16 -30.36 17.20
C SER A 94 -6.88 -31.67 16.45
N VAL A 95 -5.68 -32.24 16.64
CA VAL A 95 -5.29 -33.54 16.07
C VAL A 95 -6.20 -34.66 16.59
N ALA A 96 -6.45 -34.70 17.91
CA ALA A 96 -7.33 -35.71 18.52
C ALA A 96 -8.78 -35.61 18.01
N GLN A 97 -9.31 -34.40 17.87
CA GLN A 97 -10.66 -34.16 17.32
C GLN A 97 -10.76 -34.59 15.85
N THR A 98 -9.73 -34.30 15.06
CA THR A 98 -9.67 -34.72 13.65
C THR A 98 -9.65 -36.24 13.53
N ALA A 99 -8.85 -36.93 14.34
CA ALA A 99 -8.80 -38.39 14.38
C ALA A 99 -10.15 -39.00 14.81
N PHE A 100 -10.81 -38.39 15.80
CA PHE A 100 -12.14 -38.82 16.26
C PHE A 100 -13.20 -38.72 15.16
N VAL A 101 -13.22 -37.61 14.40
CA VAL A 101 -14.13 -37.42 13.26
C VAL A 101 -13.84 -38.45 12.16
N ALA A 102 -12.56 -38.72 11.88
CA ALA A 102 -12.15 -39.68 10.85
C ALA A 102 -12.48 -41.14 11.21
N ALA A 103 -12.49 -41.51 12.50
CA ALA A 103 -12.74 -42.88 12.96
C ALA A 103 -14.20 -43.34 12.75
N GLY A 104 -15.17 -42.42 12.69
CA GLY A 104 -16.58 -42.76 12.57
C GLY A 104 -17.15 -43.50 13.79
N SER A 105 -18.47 -43.72 13.82
CA SER A 105 -19.21 -44.15 15.03
C SER A 105 -18.93 -45.59 15.51
N LEU A 106 -18.12 -46.38 14.79
CA LEU A 106 -17.91 -47.81 15.07
C LEU A 106 -16.60 -48.14 15.81
N SER A 107 -15.69 -47.17 16.00
CA SER A 107 -14.42 -47.33 16.76
C SER A 107 -14.15 -46.25 17.81
N ALA A 108 -15.10 -45.34 18.05
CA ALA A 108 -14.95 -44.07 18.76
C ALA A 108 -14.54 -44.08 20.26
N SER A 109 -14.27 -45.21 20.91
CA SER A 109 -14.02 -45.22 22.37
C SER A 109 -12.61 -44.80 22.78
N SER A 110 -11.57 -45.20 22.03
CA SER A 110 -10.17 -44.78 22.25
C SER A 110 -9.94 -43.33 21.84
N GLU A 111 -10.52 -42.92 20.71
CA GLU A 111 -10.37 -41.59 20.13
C GLU A 111 -11.13 -40.55 20.97
N ALA A 112 -12.30 -40.91 21.54
CA ALA A 112 -13.00 -40.05 22.52
C ALA A 112 -12.17 -39.84 23.80
N ALA A 113 -11.46 -40.88 24.26
CA ALA A 113 -10.58 -40.77 25.41
C ALA A 113 -9.39 -39.84 25.12
N ALA A 114 -8.79 -39.94 23.92
CA ALA A 114 -7.72 -39.05 23.48
C ALA A 114 -8.17 -37.57 23.39
N VAL A 115 -9.39 -37.30 22.89
CA VAL A 115 -9.97 -35.95 22.90
C VAL A 115 -10.14 -35.43 24.33
N THR A 116 -10.63 -36.28 25.25
CA THR A 116 -10.84 -35.90 26.65
C THR A 116 -9.51 -35.58 27.36
N GLU A 117 -8.47 -36.39 27.10
CA GLU A 117 -7.13 -36.19 27.64
C GLU A 117 -6.49 -34.90 27.09
N ALA A 118 -6.55 -34.70 25.76
CA ALA A 118 -6.05 -33.50 25.11
C ALA A 118 -6.79 -32.24 25.58
N GLN A 119 -8.10 -32.32 25.83
CA GLN A 119 -8.88 -31.22 26.40
C GLN A 119 -8.43 -30.90 27.84
N SER A 120 -8.12 -31.92 28.65
CA SER A 120 -7.58 -31.70 30.00
C SER A 120 -6.20 -31.06 29.97
N LEU A 121 -5.34 -31.46 29.03
CA LEU A 121 -4.04 -30.83 28.82
C LEU A 121 -4.19 -29.36 28.43
N LEU A 122 -5.12 -29.05 27.51
CA LEU A 122 -5.42 -27.68 27.12
C LEU A 122 -5.93 -26.85 28.29
N ASN A 123 -6.83 -27.38 29.11
CA ASN A 123 -7.34 -26.66 30.29
C ASN A 123 -6.22 -26.32 31.29
N ASN A 124 -5.32 -27.26 31.56
CA ASN A 124 -4.17 -27.04 32.43
C ASN A 124 -3.20 -26.02 31.83
N ALA A 125 -2.89 -26.15 30.54
CA ALA A 125 -2.01 -25.21 29.85
C ALA A 125 -2.61 -23.80 29.78
N THR A 126 -3.93 -23.69 29.63
CA THR A 126 -4.66 -22.41 29.68
C THR A 126 -4.50 -21.75 31.05
N ALA A 127 -4.72 -22.48 32.14
CA ALA A 127 -4.55 -21.93 33.49
C ALA A 127 -3.10 -21.48 33.76
N MET A 128 -2.11 -22.27 33.32
CA MET A 128 -0.69 -21.91 33.46
C MET A 128 -0.33 -20.67 32.63
N ARG A 129 -0.80 -20.61 31.38
CA ARG A 129 -0.62 -19.46 30.49
C ARG A 129 -1.21 -18.20 31.10
N ASP A 130 -2.46 -18.24 31.56
CA ASP A 130 -3.15 -17.07 32.09
C ASP A 130 -2.48 -16.55 33.36
N GLY A 131 -2.07 -17.44 34.25
CA GLY A 131 -1.30 -17.07 35.45
C GLY A 131 0.07 -16.47 35.12
N ALA A 132 0.78 -17.04 34.15
CA ALA A 132 2.09 -16.55 33.75
C ALA A 132 2.02 -15.20 33.02
N ILE A 133 1.03 -15.01 32.14
CA ILE A 133 0.76 -13.72 31.48
C ILE A 133 0.41 -12.67 32.52
N ALA A 134 -0.47 -12.97 33.48
CA ALA A 134 -0.84 -12.02 34.53
C ALA A 134 0.38 -11.56 35.34
N ASN A 135 1.25 -12.48 35.75
CA ASN A 135 2.50 -12.15 36.45
C ASN A 135 3.46 -11.33 35.56
N ALA A 136 3.63 -11.71 34.30
CA ALA A 136 4.46 -10.95 33.37
C ALA A 136 3.95 -9.52 33.17
N THR A 137 2.65 -9.34 32.98
CA THR A 137 1.99 -8.02 32.86
C THR A 137 2.19 -7.18 34.12
N GLU A 138 2.07 -7.76 35.31
CA GLU A 138 2.33 -7.05 36.57
C GLU A 138 3.80 -6.57 36.64
N LYS A 139 4.77 -7.41 36.25
CA LYS A 139 6.18 -7.01 36.24
C LYS A 139 6.49 -5.94 35.19
N LEU A 140 5.89 -6.05 34.00
CA LEU A 140 6.03 -5.05 32.93
C LEU A 140 5.48 -3.69 33.38
N ALA A 141 4.33 -3.66 34.05
CA ALA A 141 3.75 -2.44 34.58
C ALA A 141 4.66 -1.75 35.62
N LEU A 142 5.38 -2.50 36.46
CA LEU A 142 6.39 -1.94 37.38
C LEU A 142 7.56 -1.28 36.65
N ALA A 143 7.86 -1.71 35.42
CA ALA A 143 8.86 -1.10 34.56
C ALA A 143 8.30 0.03 33.69
N GLY A 144 7.02 0.39 33.82
CA GLY A 144 6.38 1.40 32.98
C GLY A 144 6.04 0.93 31.57
N VAL A 145 6.03 -0.38 31.34
CA VAL A 145 5.64 -1.00 30.06
C VAL A 145 4.18 -1.45 30.15
N GLU A 146 3.34 -0.95 29.25
CA GLU A 146 1.93 -1.32 29.16
C GLU A 146 1.71 -2.50 28.20
N MET A 147 0.66 -3.28 28.43
CA MET A 147 0.19 -4.33 27.53
C MET A 147 -1.20 -3.97 26.99
N GLN A 148 -1.41 -4.03 25.68
CA GLN A 148 -2.70 -3.80 25.04
C GLN A 148 -3.08 -5.00 24.16
N SER A 149 -4.29 -5.54 24.38
CA SER A 149 -4.83 -6.67 23.59
C SER A 149 -3.88 -7.88 23.47
N GLY A 150 -3.07 -8.13 24.51
CA GLY A 150 -2.10 -9.24 24.54
C GLY A 150 -0.71 -8.93 23.97
N ASN A 151 -0.45 -7.72 23.50
CA ASN A 151 0.84 -7.27 22.98
C ASN A 151 1.48 -6.20 23.88
N LEU A 152 2.80 -6.13 23.87
CA LEU A 152 3.59 -5.06 24.48
C LEU A 152 3.29 -3.76 23.74
N LEU A 153 2.88 -2.73 24.47
CA LEU A 153 2.86 -1.38 23.95
C LEU A 153 4.29 -0.86 23.98
N ILE A 154 5.01 -1.11 22.89
CA ILE A 154 6.30 -0.48 22.64
C ILE A 154 5.98 0.82 21.93
N PRO A 155 6.05 1.99 22.60
CA PRO A 155 5.84 3.25 21.91
C PRO A 155 6.86 3.30 20.77
N ASN A 156 6.38 3.50 19.54
CA ASN A 156 7.21 3.66 18.36
C ASN A 156 7.91 5.03 18.39
N LEU A 157 8.44 5.45 19.54
CA LEU A 157 9.09 6.73 19.68
C LEU A 157 10.55 6.56 19.31
N MET A 158 10.85 6.67 18.02
CA MET A 158 12.08 7.38 17.66
C MET A 158 12.01 8.79 18.28
N THR A 159 13.15 9.46 18.44
CA THR A 159 13.20 10.81 19.04
C THR A 159 12.35 11.86 18.29
N ASP A 160 11.81 11.50 17.13
CA ASP A 160 10.90 12.27 16.27
C ASP A 160 9.41 11.92 16.43
N LEU A 161 9.03 11.15 17.47
CA LEU A 161 7.66 10.66 17.71
C LEU A 161 7.18 9.51 16.79
N GLY A 162 8.09 8.83 16.08
CA GLY A 162 7.75 7.63 15.31
C GLY A 162 7.37 7.86 13.86
N SER A 163 7.62 9.06 13.34
CA SER A 163 7.35 9.44 11.95
C SER A 163 8.38 8.86 10.97
N THR A 164 9.62 8.57 11.40
CA THR A 164 10.67 8.03 10.52
C THR A 164 10.25 6.78 9.76
N ALA A 165 9.61 5.79 10.40
CA ALA A 165 9.23 4.54 9.73
C ALA A 165 8.16 4.75 8.63
N PRO A 166 7.00 5.37 8.89
CA PRO A 166 6.01 5.63 7.85
C PRO A 166 6.49 6.65 6.81
N LEU A 167 7.34 7.63 7.17
CA LEU A 167 7.97 8.52 6.20
C LEU A 167 8.95 7.77 5.28
N GLY A 168 9.69 6.80 5.82
CA GLY A 168 10.56 5.92 5.03
C GLY A 168 9.80 5.05 4.05
N GLN A 169 8.65 4.52 4.45
CA GLN A 169 7.74 3.82 3.53
C GLN A 169 7.17 4.76 2.46
N PHE A 170 6.69 5.93 2.86
CA PHE A 170 6.22 6.95 1.91
C PHE A 170 7.32 7.31 0.90
N PHE A 171 8.56 7.48 1.37
CA PHE A 171 9.73 7.73 0.52
C PHE A 171 10.02 6.57 -0.44
N ASP A 172 10.02 5.32 0.03
CA ASP A 172 10.16 4.13 -0.82
C ASP A 172 9.11 4.11 -1.95
N HIS A 173 7.85 4.40 -1.60
CA HIS A 173 6.75 4.40 -2.58
C HIS A 173 6.96 5.43 -3.69
N GLY A 174 7.67 6.52 -3.40
CA GLY A 174 8.04 7.54 -4.38
C GLY A 174 9.27 7.23 -5.22
N LEU A 175 9.98 6.14 -4.94
CA LEU A 175 11.15 5.76 -5.72
C LEU A 175 10.88 4.55 -6.59
N THR A 176 10.07 3.60 -6.11
CA THR A 176 9.99 2.29 -6.74
C THR A 176 8.62 1.63 -6.60
N MET A 177 8.17 1.06 -7.72
CA MET A 177 7.09 0.10 -7.80
C MET A 177 7.35 -0.83 -8.99
N ILE A 178 7.25 -2.14 -8.78
CA ILE A 178 7.41 -3.13 -9.86
C ILE A 178 6.10 -3.88 -10.11
N ASN A 179 5.84 -4.15 -11.39
CA ASN A 179 4.67 -4.91 -11.81
C ASN A 179 4.73 -6.36 -11.33
N LYS A 180 3.62 -6.85 -10.78
CA LYS A 180 3.45 -8.23 -10.30
C LYS A 180 2.68 -9.02 -11.37
N GLY A 181 3.06 -10.26 -11.63
CA GLY A 181 2.30 -11.18 -12.49
C GLY A 181 3.06 -11.73 -13.70
N GLY A 182 2.36 -12.50 -14.52
CA GLY A 182 2.85 -13.05 -15.79
C GLY A 182 3.83 -14.23 -15.68
N ASN A 183 4.54 -14.38 -14.56
CA ASN A 183 5.69 -15.29 -14.45
C ASN A 183 5.52 -16.46 -13.47
N GLY A 184 4.31 -16.65 -12.95
CA GLY A 184 3.99 -17.71 -12.00
C GLY A 184 4.03 -17.27 -10.54
N THR A 185 4.00 -18.26 -9.65
CA THR A 185 3.80 -18.08 -8.21
C THR A 185 4.92 -18.74 -7.43
N VAL A 186 5.42 -18.06 -6.40
CA VAL A 186 6.25 -18.69 -5.37
C VAL A 186 5.32 -19.22 -4.29
N PHE A 187 5.34 -20.54 -4.08
CA PHE A 187 4.71 -21.20 -2.96
C PHE A 187 5.74 -21.34 -1.85
N ILE A 188 5.40 -20.87 -0.65
CA ILE A 188 6.23 -21.01 0.55
C ILE A 188 5.50 -21.97 1.51
N PRO A 189 5.81 -23.27 1.48
CA PRO A 189 5.21 -24.23 2.40
C PRO A 189 5.39 -23.84 3.87
N LEU A 190 4.33 -23.98 4.66
CA LEU A 190 4.41 -23.84 6.10
C LEU A 190 5.08 -25.08 6.69
N GLN A 191 6.00 -24.87 7.64
CA GLN A 191 6.59 -25.97 8.38
C GLN A 191 5.54 -26.59 9.32
N PRO A 192 5.61 -27.89 9.65
CA PRO A 192 4.63 -28.54 10.54
C PRO A 192 4.53 -27.93 11.95
N ASP A 193 5.54 -27.18 12.38
CA ASP A 193 5.59 -26.45 13.65
C ASP A 193 5.17 -24.97 13.54
N ASP A 194 4.81 -24.50 12.34
CA ASP A 194 4.21 -23.18 12.14
C ASP A 194 2.80 -23.14 12.78
N PRO A 195 2.45 -22.10 13.58
CA PRO A 195 1.14 -22.00 14.22
C PRO A 195 -0.05 -21.96 13.25
N LEU A 196 0.15 -21.59 11.99
CA LEU A 196 -0.88 -21.57 10.95
C LEU A 196 -0.98 -22.92 10.21
N TYR A 197 -0.06 -23.86 10.46
CA TYR A 197 -0.08 -25.18 9.86
C TYR A 197 -1.23 -26.02 10.42
N VAL A 198 -2.07 -26.55 9.52
CA VAL A 198 -3.16 -27.46 9.87
C VAL A 198 -2.88 -28.84 9.27
N PRO A 199 -2.61 -29.89 10.08
CA PRO A 199 -2.33 -31.23 9.57
C PRO A 199 -3.37 -31.72 8.55
N GLY A 200 -2.91 -32.10 7.36
CA GLY A 200 -3.78 -32.59 6.27
C GLY A 200 -4.49 -31.49 5.46
N SER A 201 -4.35 -30.21 5.81
CA SER A 201 -4.90 -29.11 5.02
C SER A 201 -4.20 -29.00 3.66
N PRO A 202 -4.94 -28.78 2.56
CA PRO A 202 -4.34 -28.51 1.26
C PRO A 202 -3.78 -27.09 1.12
N THR A 203 -3.87 -26.24 2.15
CA THR A 203 -3.49 -24.81 2.10
C THR A 203 -2.33 -24.45 3.04
N ASN A 204 -1.49 -25.40 3.43
CA ASN A 204 -0.32 -25.14 4.29
C ASN A 204 0.84 -24.50 3.52
N PHE A 205 0.59 -23.34 2.91
CA PHE A 205 1.59 -22.54 2.22
C PHE A 205 1.15 -21.07 2.15
N MET A 206 2.13 -20.17 2.10
CA MET A 206 1.93 -18.80 1.62
C MET A 206 2.16 -18.73 0.11
N VAL A 207 1.54 -17.76 -0.54
CA VAL A 207 1.68 -17.53 -1.98
C VAL A 207 2.19 -16.12 -2.25
N LEU A 208 3.16 -16.00 -3.16
CA LEU A 208 3.64 -14.73 -3.67
C LEU A 208 3.64 -14.75 -5.19
N THR A 209 3.08 -13.72 -5.80
CA THR A 209 3.15 -13.54 -7.25
C THR A 209 4.54 -13.05 -7.63
N ARG A 210 5.15 -13.67 -8.65
CA ARG A 210 6.45 -13.23 -9.17
C ARG A 210 6.33 -11.90 -9.91
N SER A 211 7.39 -11.10 -9.92
CA SER A 211 7.44 -9.86 -10.71
C SER A 211 7.34 -10.15 -12.20
N THR A 212 6.84 -9.18 -12.96
CA THR A 212 6.81 -9.22 -14.43
C THR A 212 8.23 -9.02 -14.97
N ASN A 213 8.60 -9.79 -16.00
CA ASN A 213 9.90 -9.70 -16.66
C ASN A 213 9.82 -8.61 -17.75
N LEU A 214 10.95 -8.26 -18.34
CA LEU A 214 10.99 -7.47 -19.57
C LEU A 214 11.01 -8.39 -20.79
N PRO A 215 10.42 -7.98 -21.93
CA PRO A 215 10.56 -8.71 -23.18
C PRO A 215 12.03 -8.77 -23.61
N GLY A 216 12.36 -9.84 -24.34
CA GLY A 216 13.69 -10.05 -24.89
C GLY A 216 13.98 -9.24 -26.16
N ALA A 217 14.87 -9.77 -26.99
CA ALA A 217 15.28 -9.14 -28.24
C ALA A 217 14.14 -9.14 -29.28
N ASP A 218 13.17 -10.04 -29.15
CA ASP A 218 11.98 -10.11 -30.01
C ASP A 218 10.90 -9.08 -29.67
N GLY A 219 11.01 -8.41 -28.51
CA GLY A 219 10.04 -7.43 -28.02
C GLY A 219 8.71 -8.04 -27.54
N ILE A 220 8.64 -9.37 -27.37
CA ILE A 220 7.44 -10.09 -26.93
C ILE A 220 7.67 -10.61 -25.51
N LEU A 221 6.69 -10.44 -24.63
CA LEU A 221 6.76 -10.96 -23.27
C LEU A 221 6.25 -12.41 -23.21
N GLY A 222 6.88 -13.24 -22.39
CA GLY A 222 6.51 -14.64 -22.17
C GLY A 222 7.23 -15.62 -23.11
N THR A 223 8.27 -15.16 -23.79
CA THR A 223 9.11 -15.95 -24.69
C THR A 223 10.40 -16.40 -23.99
N ALA A 224 11.19 -17.23 -24.67
CA ALA A 224 12.39 -17.82 -24.08
C ALA A 224 13.52 -16.81 -23.85
N ASP A 225 13.47 -15.64 -24.48
CA ASP A 225 14.45 -14.57 -24.38
C ASP A 225 14.05 -13.44 -23.43
N ASP A 226 12.93 -13.57 -22.70
CA ASP A 226 12.54 -12.66 -21.62
C ASP A 226 13.72 -12.35 -20.70
N VAL A 227 13.89 -11.07 -20.38
CA VAL A 227 14.96 -10.59 -19.52
C VAL A 227 14.41 -10.44 -18.10
N ARG A 228 15.16 -10.97 -17.14
CA ARG A 228 14.81 -10.91 -15.72
C ARG A 228 15.16 -9.58 -15.08
N GLU A 229 14.53 -8.55 -15.60
CA GLU A 229 14.50 -7.21 -15.05
C GLU A 229 13.06 -6.76 -14.91
N ALA A 230 12.84 -5.74 -14.08
CA ALA A 230 11.52 -5.17 -13.86
C ALA A 230 11.46 -3.72 -14.38
N THR A 231 10.32 -3.35 -14.91
CA THR A 231 9.95 -1.94 -15.11
C THR A 231 9.63 -1.34 -13.75
N ASN A 232 10.29 -0.24 -13.41
CA ASN A 232 9.83 0.63 -12.35
C ASN A 232 8.68 1.49 -12.93
N VAL A 233 7.48 1.37 -12.36
CA VAL A 233 6.32 2.18 -12.75
C VAL A 233 6.19 3.45 -11.91
N THR A 234 7.14 3.68 -11.00
CA THR A 234 7.30 4.95 -10.30
C THR A 234 8.40 5.78 -10.98
N THR A 235 8.27 7.10 -11.00
CA THR A 235 9.38 7.96 -11.43
C THR A 235 10.58 7.77 -10.50
N PRO A 236 11.81 7.63 -11.01
CA PRO A 236 13.00 7.38 -10.16
C PRO A 236 13.49 8.66 -9.45
N TRP A 237 12.65 9.68 -9.35
CA TRP A 237 12.97 10.99 -8.82
C TRP A 237 12.27 11.22 -7.49
N ILE A 238 12.86 12.06 -6.65
CA ILE A 238 12.23 12.50 -5.40
C ILE A 238 11.33 13.69 -5.74
N ASP A 239 10.24 13.42 -6.45
CA ASP A 239 9.35 14.40 -7.08
C ASP A 239 7.92 14.35 -6.50
N LEU A 240 7.75 13.72 -5.33
CA LEU A 240 6.47 13.59 -4.64
C LEU A 240 5.37 12.95 -5.52
N ASN A 241 5.74 12.05 -6.44
CA ASN A 241 4.79 11.31 -7.28
C ASN A 241 3.75 10.50 -6.48
N GLN A 242 3.99 10.23 -5.20
CA GLN A 242 3.01 9.59 -4.29
C GLN A 242 1.77 10.46 -4.10
N THR A 243 1.90 11.78 -4.27
CA THR A 243 0.79 12.74 -4.26
C THR A 243 0.38 13.11 -5.68
N TYR A 244 1.33 13.26 -6.61
CA TYR A 244 1.09 13.83 -7.94
C TYR A 244 1.00 12.85 -9.11
N ALA A 245 1.18 11.56 -8.83
CA ALA A 245 1.31 10.44 -9.76
C ALA A 245 2.59 10.41 -10.60
N SER A 246 2.95 9.21 -11.05
CA SER A 246 4.06 8.95 -11.98
C SER A 246 3.66 9.01 -13.47
N ASN A 247 2.43 9.42 -13.75
CA ASN A 247 1.91 9.55 -15.12
C ASN A 247 0.92 10.72 -15.23
N GLU A 248 1.00 11.44 -16.33
CA GLU A 248 0.22 12.65 -16.62
C GLU A 248 -1.28 12.35 -16.68
N SER A 249 -1.69 11.19 -17.22
CA SER A 249 -3.11 10.81 -17.25
C SER A 249 -3.65 10.51 -15.86
N HIS A 250 -2.86 9.91 -14.97
CA HIS A 250 -3.28 9.68 -13.59
C HIS A 250 -3.46 11.03 -12.87
N GLN A 251 -2.54 11.97 -13.09
CA GLN A 251 -2.61 13.30 -12.48
C GLN A 251 -3.89 14.06 -12.84
N VAL A 252 -4.40 13.93 -14.06
CA VAL A 252 -5.70 14.52 -14.45
C VAL A 252 -6.81 14.05 -13.49
N PHE A 253 -6.89 12.77 -13.15
CA PHE A 253 -7.94 12.29 -12.24
C PHE A 253 -7.77 12.79 -10.79
N LEU A 254 -6.55 13.17 -10.39
CA LEU A 254 -6.27 13.67 -9.04
C LEU A 254 -6.54 15.18 -8.88
N ARG A 255 -6.76 15.91 -9.98
CA ARG A 255 -7.05 17.35 -9.95
C ARG A 255 -8.52 17.63 -9.75
N GLU A 256 -8.80 18.75 -9.09
CA GLU A 256 -10.15 19.28 -9.00
C GLU A 256 -10.48 20.13 -10.23
N TYR A 257 -11.67 19.89 -10.78
CA TYR A 257 -12.25 20.64 -11.87
C TYR A 257 -13.59 21.25 -11.48
N LYS A 258 -13.88 22.40 -12.07
CA LYS A 258 -15.19 23.05 -12.05
C LYS A 258 -15.66 23.28 -13.48
N MET A 259 -16.98 23.42 -13.67
CA MET A 259 -17.54 23.83 -14.96
C MET A 259 -17.54 25.35 -15.09
N VAL A 260 -16.94 25.86 -16.16
CA VAL A 260 -17.05 27.26 -16.61
C VAL A 260 -17.51 27.24 -18.06
N ASP A 261 -18.63 27.90 -18.35
CA ASP A 261 -19.25 27.93 -19.68
C ASP A 261 -19.44 26.54 -20.33
N GLY A 262 -19.78 25.54 -19.50
CA GLY A 262 -20.01 24.16 -19.92
C GLY A 262 -18.75 23.35 -20.20
N LYS A 263 -17.57 23.85 -19.82
CA LYS A 263 -16.27 23.17 -19.99
C LYS A 263 -15.59 22.95 -18.65
N PRO A 264 -14.92 21.81 -18.45
CA PRO A 264 -14.11 21.59 -17.26
C PRO A 264 -12.87 22.50 -17.29
N VAL A 265 -12.63 23.21 -16.20
CA VAL A 265 -11.40 23.98 -15.95
C VAL A 265 -10.85 23.59 -14.59
N ALA A 266 -9.52 23.44 -14.50
CA ALA A 266 -8.85 23.12 -13.24
C ALA A 266 -9.06 24.26 -12.23
N THR A 267 -9.18 23.94 -10.95
CA THR A 267 -9.27 24.97 -9.88
C THR A 267 -7.89 25.35 -9.30
N GLY A 268 -6.89 24.53 -9.64
CA GLY A 268 -5.55 24.56 -9.05
C GLY A 268 -5.38 23.60 -7.88
N TRP A 269 -6.48 23.08 -7.31
CA TRP A 269 -6.43 22.13 -6.20
C TRP A 269 -6.26 20.69 -6.68
N LEU A 270 -5.73 19.84 -5.80
CA LEU A 270 -6.00 18.41 -5.81
C LEU A 270 -7.46 18.19 -5.39
N LEU A 271 -8.13 17.23 -6.02
CA LEU A 271 -9.50 16.87 -5.67
C LEU A 271 -9.56 16.49 -4.19
N GLU A 272 -10.47 17.11 -3.44
CA GLU A 272 -10.61 16.89 -2.01
C GLU A 272 -11.81 15.99 -1.70
N GLY A 273 -11.61 15.03 -0.80
CA GLY A 273 -12.70 14.22 -0.27
C GLY A 273 -13.63 15.03 0.64
N PRO A 274 -14.86 14.57 0.91
CA PRO A 274 -15.86 15.33 1.68
C PRO A 274 -15.45 15.64 3.14
N ASN A 275 -14.43 14.96 3.67
CA ASN A 275 -13.90 15.17 5.02
C ASN A 275 -12.56 15.93 5.02
N GLY A 276 -12.15 16.50 3.89
CA GLY A 276 -10.79 16.99 3.66
C GLY A 276 -9.83 15.89 3.20
N GLY A 277 -8.68 16.29 2.65
CA GLY A 277 -7.63 15.36 2.23
C GLY A 277 -7.94 14.62 0.92
N PRO A 278 -7.23 13.50 0.66
CA PRO A 278 -7.34 12.76 -0.57
C PRO A 278 -8.79 12.33 -0.87
N PRO A 279 -9.17 12.30 -2.16
CA PRO A 279 -10.49 11.84 -2.56
C PRO A 279 -10.61 10.33 -2.38
N SER A 280 -11.84 9.85 -2.19
CA SER A 280 -12.14 8.42 -2.24
C SER A 280 -12.34 7.93 -3.68
N TRP A 281 -12.39 6.61 -3.89
CA TRP A 281 -12.72 6.04 -5.20
C TRP A 281 -14.09 6.51 -5.70
N ALA A 282 -15.07 6.66 -4.81
CA ALA A 282 -16.37 7.25 -5.17
C ALA A 282 -16.23 8.70 -5.68
N ASP A 283 -15.38 9.51 -5.05
CA ASP A 283 -15.16 10.91 -5.43
C ASP A 283 -14.47 11.00 -6.80
N ILE A 284 -13.50 10.13 -7.09
CA ILE A 284 -12.83 10.04 -8.40
C ILE A 284 -13.82 9.63 -9.50
N LYS A 285 -14.63 8.60 -9.27
CA LYS A 285 -15.70 8.19 -10.22
C LYS A 285 -16.66 9.35 -10.50
N LEU A 286 -17.07 10.08 -9.46
CA LEU A 286 -17.99 11.20 -9.57
C LEU A 286 -17.38 12.39 -10.34
N GLN A 287 -16.14 12.76 -10.04
CA GLN A 287 -15.39 13.83 -10.72
C GLN A 287 -15.21 13.48 -12.21
N ALA A 288 -14.73 12.27 -12.51
CA ALA A 288 -14.51 11.81 -13.88
C ALA A 288 -15.80 11.87 -14.70
N LYS A 289 -16.91 11.39 -14.13
CA LYS A 289 -18.21 11.39 -14.81
C LYS A 289 -18.73 12.80 -15.07
N ASN A 290 -18.76 13.64 -14.03
CA ASN A 290 -19.44 14.92 -14.10
C ASN A 290 -18.59 16.02 -14.75
N MET A 291 -17.27 16.01 -14.51
CA MET A 291 -16.36 17.04 -15.00
C MET A 291 -15.69 16.62 -16.30
N LEU A 292 -15.24 15.37 -16.42
CA LEU A 292 -14.47 14.90 -17.59
C LEU A 292 -15.32 14.18 -18.64
N GLY A 293 -16.55 13.79 -18.30
CA GLY A 293 -17.42 13.02 -19.20
C GLY A 293 -16.96 11.57 -19.40
N ILE A 294 -16.29 10.99 -18.41
CA ILE A 294 -15.69 9.65 -18.44
C ILE A 294 -16.33 8.78 -17.35
N GLU A 295 -16.85 7.61 -17.73
CA GLU A 295 -17.39 6.62 -16.79
C GLU A 295 -16.30 5.64 -16.37
N LEU A 296 -15.92 5.69 -15.09
CA LEU A 296 -15.05 4.70 -14.46
C LEU A 296 -15.90 3.58 -13.85
N SER A 297 -15.56 2.33 -14.19
CA SER A 297 -16.11 1.13 -13.55
C SER A 297 -15.25 0.70 -12.38
N ASP A 298 -15.77 -0.11 -11.45
CA ASP A 298 -14.96 -0.62 -10.33
C ASP A 298 -13.75 -1.44 -10.79
N MET A 299 -13.81 -2.11 -11.96
CA MET A 299 -12.66 -2.81 -12.51
C MET A 299 -11.51 -1.87 -12.93
N ASP A 300 -11.80 -0.57 -13.12
CA ASP A 300 -10.77 0.41 -13.44
C ASP A 300 -9.86 0.71 -12.23
N VAL A 301 -10.16 0.27 -10.99
CA VAL A 301 -9.19 0.41 -9.88
C VAL A 301 -7.83 -0.23 -10.20
N HIS A 302 -7.84 -1.28 -11.04
CA HIS A 302 -6.68 -2.03 -11.50
C HIS A 302 -5.96 -1.40 -12.71
N ARG A 303 -6.38 -0.21 -13.16
CA ARG A 303 -5.77 0.48 -14.30
C ARG A 303 -6.10 1.98 -14.37
N VAL A 304 -5.12 2.80 -14.70
CA VAL A 304 -5.40 4.17 -15.13
C VAL A 304 -5.64 4.21 -16.65
N PRO A 305 -6.76 4.80 -17.13
CA PRO A 305 -7.00 5.01 -18.56
C PRO A 305 -6.06 6.10 -19.09
N LEU A 306 -5.50 5.88 -20.28
CA LEU A 306 -4.65 6.86 -20.95
C LEU A 306 -5.52 7.99 -21.51
N LEU A 307 -5.20 9.23 -21.12
CA LEU A 307 -5.78 10.46 -21.63
C LEU A 307 -4.77 11.16 -22.54
N ALA A 308 -5.27 11.94 -23.48
CA ALA A 308 -4.43 12.90 -24.19
C ALA A 308 -4.06 14.03 -23.23
N THR A 309 -2.79 14.14 -22.87
CA THR A 309 -2.26 15.14 -21.94
C THR A 309 -1.02 15.81 -22.49
N ASP A 310 -0.69 16.99 -21.96
CA ASP A 310 0.65 17.56 -22.09
C ASP A 310 1.61 17.00 -21.01
N LEU A 311 2.88 17.43 -21.05
CA LEU A 311 3.92 17.01 -20.10
C LEU A 311 3.72 17.54 -18.67
N TYR A 312 2.79 18.47 -18.47
CA TYR A 312 2.47 19.03 -17.17
C TYR A 312 1.25 18.37 -16.55
N GLY A 313 0.66 17.35 -17.17
CA GLY A 313 -0.55 16.70 -16.67
C GLY A 313 -1.84 17.48 -16.92
N ASN A 314 -1.82 18.47 -17.82
CA ASN A 314 -3.06 19.08 -18.30
C ASN A 314 -3.65 18.17 -19.37
N PHE A 315 -4.96 17.89 -19.34
CA PHE A 315 -5.57 17.20 -20.46
C PHE A 315 -5.60 18.11 -21.69
N ILE A 316 -5.42 17.53 -22.87
CA ILE A 316 -5.61 18.22 -24.15
C ILE A 316 -7.11 18.21 -24.42
N PRO A 317 -7.79 19.37 -24.44
CA PRO A 317 -9.24 19.42 -24.62
C PRO A 317 -9.63 19.02 -26.05
N GLY A 318 -10.72 18.26 -26.15
CA GLY A 318 -11.38 17.99 -27.42
C GLY A 318 -12.16 19.18 -27.96
N ALA A 319 -12.98 18.94 -28.98
CA ALA A 319 -13.72 19.99 -29.68
C ALA A 319 -14.77 20.68 -28.78
N ASN A 320 -15.29 19.97 -27.80
CA ASN A 320 -16.27 20.46 -26.83
C ASN A 320 -15.62 20.95 -25.52
N GLY A 321 -14.31 20.76 -25.36
CA GLY A 321 -13.54 21.23 -24.21
C GLY A 321 -13.28 20.16 -23.13
N PHE A 322 -13.67 18.91 -23.38
CA PHE A 322 -13.53 17.81 -22.40
C PHE A 322 -12.24 17.01 -22.61
N ALA A 323 -11.86 16.24 -21.59
CA ALA A 323 -10.75 15.32 -21.66
C ALA A 323 -10.97 14.26 -22.75
N GLN A 324 -9.89 13.82 -23.39
CA GLN A 324 -9.94 12.83 -24.46
C GLN A 324 -9.26 11.53 -24.03
N LEU A 325 -9.97 10.42 -24.10
CA LEU A 325 -9.45 9.06 -23.94
C LEU A 325 -8.65 8.67 -25.19
N VAL A 326 -7.48 8.07 -25.00
CA VAL A 326 -6.68 7.47 -26.07
C VAL A 326 -7.12 6.02 -26.23
N THR A 327 -7.95 5.72 -27.24
CA THR A 327 -8.50 4.38 -27.44
C THR A 327 -7.61 3.50 -28.31
N ASP A 328 -6.78 4.11 -29.16
CA ASP A 328 -5.67 3.46 -29.86
C ASP A 328 -4.57 4.50 -30.16
N ALA A 329 -3.48 4.08 -30.81
CA ALA A 329 -2.32 4.94 -31.09
C ALA A 329 -2.63 6.22 -31.90
N THR A 330 -3.79 6.31 -32.54
CA THR A 330 -4.19 7.41 -33.43
C THR A 330 -5.61 7.95 -33.16
N THR A 331 -6.38 7.30 -32.30
CA THR A 331 -7.78 7.64 -32.05
C THR A 331 -7.95 8.21 -30.66
N LEU A 332 -8.52 9.42 -30.63
CA LEU A 332 -8.93 10.11 -29.41
C LEU A 332 -10.46 10.19 -29.36
N VAL A 333 -11.03 9.86 -28.21
CA VAL A 333 -12.47 9.96 -27.95
C VAL A 333 -12.68 10.95 -26.81
N GLU A 334 -13.30 12.08 -27.13
CA GLU A 334 -13.65 13.10 -26.15
C GLU A 334 -14.77 12.60 -25.22
N GLY A 335 -14.65 12.89 -23.92
CA GLY A 335 -15.68 12.61 -22.93
C GLY A 335 -16.95 13.44 -23.14
N ASP A 336 -18.07 12.95 -22.62
CA ASP A 336 -19.38 13.60 -22.72
C ASP A 336 -20.18 13.41 -21.42
N PRO A 337 -20.37 14.44 -20.57
CA PRO A 337 -21.16 14.29 -19.35
C PRO A 337 -22.62 13.88 -19.58
N ALA A 338 -23.19 14.12 -20.76
CA ALA A 338 -24.55 13.69 -21.11
C ALA A 338 -24.60 12.21 -21.54
N ALA A 339 -23.49 11.68 -22.05
CA ALA A 339 -23.32 10.27 -22.40
C ALA A 339 -21.89 9.79 -22.10
N PRO A 340 -21.54 9.60 -20.81
CA PRO A 340 -20.16 9.37 -20.40
C PRO A 340 -19.48 8.21 -21.12
N VAL A 341 -18.26 8.44 -21.58
CA VAL A 341 -17.49 7.44 -22.34
C VAL A 341 -16.84 6.48 -21.35
N LEU A 342 -16.98 5.17 -21.60
CA LEU A 342 -16.42 4.14 -20.74
C LEU A 342 -14.88 4.23 -20.74
N ALA A 343 -14.29 4.44 -19.56
CA ALA A 343 -12.85 4.47 -19.37
C ALA A 343 -12.16 3.20 -19.87
N SER A 344 -12.81 2.04 -19.74
CA SER A 344 -12.31 0.74 -20.20
C SER A 344 -12.03 0.64 -21.70
N THR A 345 -12.52 1.61 -22.50
CA THR A 345 -12.20 1.69 -23.94
C THR A 345 -10.82 2.28 -24.22
N ALA A 346 -10.22 2.99 -23.26
CA ALA A 346 -8.90 3.59 -23.40
C ALA A 346 -7.78 2.57 -23.18
N MET A 347 -6.65 2.78 -23.84
CA MET A 347 -5.39 2.12 -23.52
C MET A 347 -5.05 2.32 -22.03
N ALA A 348 -4.31 1.39 -21.43
CA ALA A 348 -3.84 1.52 -20.06
C ALA A 348 -2.48 2.23 -20.02
N THR A 349 -2.26 3.06 -19.01
CA THR A 349 -0.96 3.72 -18.79
C THR A 349 0.10 2.77 -18.22
N GLY A 350 -0.30 1.56 -17.80
CA GLY A 350 0.53 0.64 -17.03
C GLY A 350 0.55 0.91 -15.52
N HIS A 351 -0.19 1.92 -15.05
CA HIS A 351 -0.37 2.26 -13.63
C HIS A 351 -1.77 1.84 -13.15
N VAL A 352 -1.97 1.82 -11.84
CA VAL A 352 -3.24 1.47 -11.19
C VAL A 352 -3.70 2.61 -10.29
N PHE A 353 -5.01 2.77 -10.10
CA PHE A 353 -5.53 3.69 -9.07
C PHE A 353 -5.33 3.09 -7.67
N LEU A 354 -5.53 1.77 -7.54
CA LEU A 354 -5.36 1.04 -6.29
C LEU A 354 -4.58 -0.26 -6.50
N ALA A 355 -3.59 -0.48 -5.66
CA ALA A 355 -2.83 -1.72 -5.55
C ALA A 355 -3.14 -2.46 -4.23
N ASP A 356 -3.41 -1.70 -3.15
CA ASP A 356 -3.77 -2.24 -1.85
C ASP A 356 -5.24 -1.96 -1.55
N ILE A 357 -6.03 -3.02 -1.69
CA ILE A 357 -7.49 -2.99 -1.56
C ILE A 357 -7.91 -3.98 -0.49
N ALA A 358 -8.87 -3.58 0.36
CA ALA A 358 -9.47 -4.47 1.34
C ALA A 358 -9.96 -5.75 0.66
N HIS A 359 -9.67 -6.90 1.29
CA HIS A 359 -9.75 -8.19 0.61
C HIS A 359 -11.16 -8.53 0.07
N ASN A 360 -12.20 -8.05 0.73
CA ASN A 360 -13.61 -8.24 0.32
C ASN A 360 -14.07 -7.22 -0.74
N ALA A 361 -13.37 -6.10 -0.89
CA ALA A 361 -13.70 -5.01 -1.81
C ALA A 361 -13.00 -5.12 -3.18
N ASP A 362 -11.88 -5.83 -3.26
CA ASP A 362 -11.10 -6.03 -4.51
C ASP A 362 -11.93 -6.73 -5.60
N PRO A 363 -12.35 -6.01 -6.67
CA PRO A 363 -13.16 -6.57 -7.74
C PRO A 363 -12.30 -7.41 -8.68
N LYS A 364 -12.76 -8.62 -9.00
CA LYS A 364 -12.07 -9.53 -9.93
C LYS A 364 -12.95 -9.87 -11.13
N ALA A 365 -12.30 -10.25 -12.22
CA ALA A 365 -12.99 -10.67 -13.44
C ALA A 365 -14.02 -11.79 -13.15
N GLY A 366 -15.27 -11.57 -13.58
CA GLY A 366 -16.37 -12.50 -13.36
C GLY A 366 -17.12 -12.33 -12.04
N GLN A 367 -16.69 -11.40 -11.17
CA GLN A 367 -17.45 -11.00 -9.99
C GLN A 367 -18.40 -9.84 -10.30
N THR A 368 -19.41 -9.68 -9.45
CA THR A 368 -20.29 -8.50 -9.44
C THR A 368 -20.27 -7.82 -8.08
N ALA A 369 -20.67 -6.56 -8.01
CA ALA A 369 -21.07 -5.96 -6.74
C ALA A 369 -22.03 -6.89 -5.97
N ASP A 370 -21.94 -6.92 -4.65
CA ASP A 370 -22.98 -7.53 -3.83
C ASP A 370 -24.25 -6.67 -3.84
N ALA A 371 -25.31 -7.16 -3.19
CA ALA A 371 -26.67 -6.64 -3.39
C ALA A 371 -27.11 -5.68 -2.28
N ASP A 372 -26.34 -5.58 -1.20
CA ASP A 372 -26.67 -4.72 -0.07
C ASP A 372 -25.89 -3.40 -0.14
N THR A 373 -25.84 -2.67 0.96
CA THR A 373 -25.15 -1.37 1.05
C THR A 373 -24.29 -1.30 2.31
N ASP A 374 -24.03 -2.44 2.95
CA ASP A 374 -23.30 -2.53 4.20
C ASP A 374 -21.80 -2.49 3.91
N ILE A 375 -21.05 -1.73 4.72
CA ILE A 375 -19.60 -1.57 4.54
C ILE A 375 -18.86 -2.56 5.41
N GLY A 376 -17.93 -3.31 4.82
CA GLY A 376 -17.06 -4.26 5.54
C GLY A 376 -17.78 -5.54 5.95
N ASN A 377 -18.87 -5.87 5.26
CA ASN A 377 -19.58 -7.13 5.46
C ASN A 377 -18.72 -8.32 4.99
N ALA A 378 -19.06 -9.51 5.46
CA ALA A 378 -18.38 -10.73 5.05
C ALA A 378 -18.94 -11.22 3.70
N ILE A 379 -18.06 -11.36 2.70
CA ILE A 379 -18.47 -11.89 1.40
C ILE A 379 -18.43 -13.43 1.39
N PRO A 380 -19.53 -14.12 1.01
CA PRO A 380 -19.54 -15.57 0.91
C PRO A 380 -18.49 -16.12 -0.06
N MET A 381 -17.82 -17.20 0.36
CA MET A 381 -16.84 -17.92 -0.46
C MET A 381 -17.31 -19.35 -0.72
N ASP A 382 -16.94 -19.90 -1.89
CA ASP A 382 -17.09 -21.33 -2.15
C ASP A 382 -16.04 -22.17 -1.37
N ALA A 383 -16.14 -23.50 -1.45
CA ALA A 383 -15.22 -24.41 -0.77
C ALA A 383 -13.74 -24.30 -1.22
N ARG A 384 -13.46 -23.53 -2.27
CA ARG A 384 -12.12 -23.26 -2.82
C ARG A 384 -11.65 -21.82 -2.52
N GLY A 385 -12.44 -21.05 -1.77
CA GLY A 385 -12.13 -19.65 -1.43
C GLY A 385 -12.48 -18.64 -2.53
N ASN A 386 -13.21 -19.04 -3.59
CA ASN A 386 -13.63 -18.09 -4.62
C ASN A 386 -14.86 -17.31 -4.16
N ARG A 387 -14.89 -16.02 -4.44
CA ARG A 387 -16.06 -15.15 -4.23
C ARG A 387 -16.77 -14.88 -5.55
N ALA A 388 -18.10 -14.88 -5.54
CA ALA A 388 -18.91 -14.45 -6.68
C ALA A 388 -19.16 -12.93 -6.68
N THR A 389 -19.07 -12.29 -5.51
CA THR A 389 -19.30 -10.86 -5.34
C THR A 389 -18.11 -10.17 -4.65
N TYR A 390 -18.16 -8.85 -4.59
CA TYR A 390 -17.27 -7.98 -3.80
C TYR A 390 -18.09 -6.84 -3.18
N ASP A 391 -17.60 -6.30 -2.06
CA ASP A 391 -18.19 -5.18 -1.32
C ASP A 391 -17.80 -3.86 -2.01
N ASN A 392 -18.69 -3.33 -2.84
CA ASN A 392 -18.43 -2.13 -3.63
C ASN A 392 -18.53 -0.85 -2.78
N GLU A 393 -19.31 -0.84 -1.71
CA GLU A 393 -19.38 0.29 -0.78
C GLU A 393 -18.06 0.48 -0.04
N LEU A 394 -17.40 -0.61 0.38
CA LEU A 394 -16.06 -0.56 0.96
C LEU A 394 -15.00 -0.20 -0.09
N LEU A 395 -15.13 -0.68 -1.33
CA LEU A 395 -14.23 -0.26 -2.42
C LEU A 395 -14.25 1.26 -2.57
N ASP A 396 -15.45 1.84 -2.58
CA ASP A 396 -15.70 3.28 -2.67
C ASP A 396 -15.13 4.11 -1.51
N LYS A 397 -14.69 3.48 -0.42
CA LYS A 397 -14.01 4.16 0.71
C LYS A 397 -12.49 4.25 0.59
N HIS A 398 -11.87 3.56 -0.36
CA HIS A 398 -10.42 3.63 -0.51
C HIS A 398 -10.02 5.01 -1.03
N TYR A 399 -8.98 5.58 -0.44
CA TYR A 399 -8.43 6.86 -0.88
C TYR A 399 -7.66 6.69 -2.19
N ILE A 400 -7.78 7.64 -3.10
CA ILE A 400 -7.02 7.68 -4.34
C ILE A 400 -5.96 8.77 -4.22
N VAL A 401 -4.70 8.37 -4.45
CA VAL A 401 -3.53 9.24 -4.39
C VAL A 401 -2.63 8.93 -5.60
N GLY A 402 -1.51 9.63 -5.74
CA GLY A 402 -0.58 9.43 -6.85
C GLY A 402 0.04 8.04 -6.93
N ASP A 403 0.13 7.33 -5.80
CA ASP A 403 0.62 5.97 -5.66
C ASP A 403 -0.49 4.97 -5.30
N GLY A 404 -0.58 3.86 -6.03
CA GLY A 404 -1.65 2.87 -5.82
C GLY A 404 -1.63 2.17 -4.45
N ARG A 405 -0.54 2.29 -3.67
CA ARG A 405 -0.38 1.64 -2.37
C ARG A 405 -0.71 2.55 -1.18
N GLY A 406 -1.30 3.73 -1.43
CA GLY A 406 -1.58 4.73 -0.39
C GLY A 406 -2.53 4.28 0.74
N ASN A 407 -3.21 3.13 0.60
CA ASN A 407 -4.14 2.56 1.58
C ASN A 407 -3.53 1.39 2.39
N GLU A 408 -2.24 1.09 2.24
CA GLU A 408 -1.60 -0.07 2.89
C GLU A 408 -1.74 -0.05 4.42
N ASN A 409 -1.58 1.13 5.03
CA ASN A 409 -1.80 1.33 6.46
C ASN A 409 -2.18 2.79 6.77
N ILE A 410 -2.85 2.99 7.90
CA ILE A 410 -3.37 4.30 8.32
C ILE A 410 -2.29 5.38 8.48
N ALA A 411 -1.05 5.01 8.84
CA ALA A 411 0.03 5.98 9.02
C ALA A 411 0.54 6.51 7.67
N LEU A 412 0.69 5.62 6.67
CA LEU A 412 1.00 6.01 5.30
C LEU A 412 -0.11 6.90 4.71
N THR A 413 -1.37 6.49 4.84
CA THR A 413 -2.53 7.29 4.40
C THR A 413 -2.56 8.67 5.04
N ALA A 414 -2.19 8.79 6.32
CA ALA A 414 -2.11 10.08 7.01
C ALA A 414 -1.04 11.01 6.41
N ILE A 415 0.11 10.47 5.95
CA ILE A 415 1.14 11.25 5.27
C ILE A 415 0.63 11.78 3.92
N HIS A 416 -0.07 10.95 3.15
CA HIS A 416 -0.74 11.43 1.92
C HIS A 416 -1.70 12.58 2.22
N HIS A 417 -2.43 12.50 3.34
CA HIS A 417 -3.33 13.57 3.76
C HIS A 417 -2.59 14.87 4.05
N VAL A 418 -1.42 14.82 4.70
CA VAL A 418 -0.60 16.01 4.96
C VAL A 418 -0.16 16.67 3.65
N PHE A 419 0.40 15.91 2.71
CA PHE A 419 0.89 16.49 1.44
C PHE A 419 -0.23 16.96 0.52
N HIS A 420 -1.39 16.29 0.54
CA HIS A 420 -2.59 16.76 -0.15
C HIS A 420 -3.06 18.11 0.41
N SER A 421 -3.24 18.19 1.74
CA SER A 421 -3.66 19.44 2.39
C SER A 421 -2.64 20.56 2.25
N GLU A 422 -1.34 20.23 2.26
CA GLU A 422 -0.26 21.19 2.00
C GLU A 422 -0.38 21.78 0.59
N HIS A 423 -0.63 20.96 -0.45
CA HIS A 423 -0.82 21.46 -1.81
C HIS A 423 -2.00 22.44 -1.90
N ASN A 424 -3.19 22.04 -1.43
CA ASN A 424 -4.38 22.89 -1.50
C ASN A 424 -4.19 24.17 -0.68
N GLY A 425 -3.53 24.08 0.49
CA GLY A 425 -3.13 25.23 1.29
C GLY A 425 -2.18 26.19 0.56
N ARG A 426 -1.22 25.68 -0.23
CA ARG A 426 -0.33 26.54 -1.04
C ARG A 426 -1.06 27.24 -2.16
N VAL A 427 -2.02 26.59 -2.81
CA VAL A 427 -2.86 27.26 -3.83
C VAL A 427 -3.57 28.46 -3.22
N ASP A 428 -4.19 28.30 -2.05
CA ASP A 428 -4.91 29.38 -1.38
C ASP A 428 -3.99 30.49 -0.89
N GLN A 429 -2.80 30.12 -0.39
CA GLN A 429 -1.80 31.11 -0.02
C GLN A 429 -1.32 31.91 -1.23
N ILE A 430 -1.03 31.27 -2.37
CA ILE A 430 -0.61 31.96 -3.60
C ILE A 430 -1.69 32.98 -4.01
N LYS A 431 -2.96 32.57 -4.05
CA LYS A 431 -4.08 33.46 -4.35
C LYS A 431 -4.13 34.66 -3.38
N ALA A 432 -4.02 34.40 -2.09
CA ALA A 432 -4.06 35.44 -1.05
C ALA A 432 -2.89 36.42 -1.16
N GLU A 433 -1.68 35.94 -1.42
CA GLU A 433 -0.48 36.77 -1.59
C GLU A 433 -0.55 37.65 -2.85
N LEU A 434 -1.03 37.10 -3.97
CA LEU A 434 -1.23 37.86 -5.21
C LEU A 434 -2.27 38.98 -5.03
N ILE A 435 -3.39 38.70 -4.36
CA ILE A 435 -4.40 39.71 -4.04
C ILE A 435 -3.81 40.79 -3.11
N ALA A 436 -3.11 40.37 -2.04
CA ALA A 436 -2.55 41.29 -1.06
C ALA A 436 -1.43 42.18 -1.63
N ASN A 437 -0.70 41.69 -2.64
CA ASN A 437 0.31 42.46 -3.34
C ASN A 437 -0.29 43.68 -4.07
N GLY A 438 -1.50 43.54 -4.63
CA GLY A 438 -2.25 44.65 -5.22
C GLY A 438 -1.83 45.04 -6.65
N ASP A 439 -0.83 44.38 -7.23
CA ASP A 439 -0.40 44.58 -8.62
C ASP A 439 -1.35 43.86 -9.60
N VAL A 440 -2.16 44.63 -10.32
CA VAL A 440 -3.15 44.11 -11.27
C VAL A 440 -2.48 43.45 -12.48
N ASP A 441 -1.33 43.95 -12.94
CA ASP A 441 -0.65 43.38 -14.10
C ASP A 441 -0.08 42.01 -13.73
N MET A 442 0.53 41.90 -12.55
CA MET A 442 0.98 40.61 -12.02
C MET A 442 -0.18 39.65 -11.79
N LEU A 443 -1.28 40.11 -11.17
CA LEU A 443 -2.45 39.27 -10.92
C LEU A 443 -3.06 38.73 -12.22
N ASN A 444 -3.12 39.54 -13.28
CA ASN A 444 -3.62 39.13 -14.59
C ASN A 444 -2.81 38.01 -15.25
N GLU A 445 -1.55 37.80 -14.87
CA GLU A 445 -0.79 36.64 -15.34
C GLU A 445 -1.31 35.30 -14.76
N TRP A 446 -2.09 35.35 -13.69
CA TRP A 446 -2.64 34.20 -12.96
C TRP A 446 -4.15 34.01 -13.15
N LEU A 447 -4.78 34.84 -13.98
CA LEU A 447 -6.20 34.77 -14.29
C LEU A 447 -6.41 34.31 -15.74
N ASP A 448 -7.43 33.51 -15.97
CA ASP A 448 -7.88 33.17 -17.32
C ASP A 448 -8.64 34.34 -17.97
N VAL A 449 -9.26 35.19 -17.16
CA VAL A 449 -9.92 36.43 -17.58
C VAL A 449 -9.27 37.63 -16.90
N ALA A 450 -8.62 38.47 -17.70
CA ALA A 450 -7.96 39.68 -17.21
C ALA A 450 -8.94 40.71 -16.65
N ILE A 451 -8.54 41.38 -15.56
CA ILE A 451 -9.27 42.45 -14.89
C ILE A 451 -8.55 43.79 -15.06
N THR A 452 -9.28 44.89 -14.90
CA THR A 452 -8.70 46.25 -14.92
C THR A 452 -8.47 46.83 -13.52
N ALA A 453 -9.07 46.22 -12.50
CA ALA A 453 -8.91 46.56 -11.09
C ALA A 453 -9.34 45.36 -10.23
N ILE A 454 -8.73 45.19 -9.06
CA ILE A 454 -9.12 44.13 -8.12
C ILE A 454 -10.57 44.38 -7.64
N PRO A 455 -11.50 43.43 -7.84
CA PRO A 455 -12.88 43.59 -7.42
C PRO A 455 -12.98 43.56 -5.89
N ALA A 456 -14.02 44.21 -5.35
CA ALA A 456 -14.30 44.15 -3.92
C ALA A 456 -14.63 42.72 -3.45
N ASP A 457 -15.28 41.93 -4.32
CA ASP A 457 -15.50 40.51 -4.13
C ASP A 457 -14.49 39.71 -4.95
N THR A 458 -13.41 39.28 -4.30
CA THR A 458 -12.31 38.53 -4.93
C THR A 458 -12.68 37.08 -5.24
N ALA A 459 -13.81 36.56 -4.75
CA ALA A 459 -14.30 35.24 -5.14
C ALA A 459 -14.76 35.18 -6.60
N THR A 460 -14.94 36.34 -7.24
CA THR A 460 -15.31 36.46 -8.67
C THR A 460 -14.13 36.34 -9.63
N LEU A 461 -12.90 36.28 -9.12
CA LEU A 461 -11.70 36.15 -9.95
C LEU A 461 -11.67 34.79 -10.65
N ASP A 462 -11.46 34.80 -11.96
CA ASP A 462 -11.34 33.58 -12.75
C ASP A 462 -9.87 33.15 -12.84
N TRP A 463 -9.46 32.34 -11.86
CA TRP A 463 -8.09 31.89 -11.71
C TRP A 463 -7.69 30.86 -12.77
N ASN A 464 -6.47 31.01 -13.31
CA ASN A 464 -5.83 29.98 -14.10
C ASN A 464 -5.39 28.83 -13.18
N GLY A 465 -6.24 27.80 -13.09
CA GLY A 465 -6.00 26.66 -12.21
C GLY A 465 -4.76 25.86 -12.57
N GLU A 466 -4.43 25.72 -13.86
CA GLU A 466 -3.26 24.95 -14.28
C GLU A 466 -1.95 25.59 -13.80
N ARG A 467 -1.84 26.92 -13.90
CA ARG A 467 -0.68 27.66 -13.38
C ARG A 467 -0.60 27.58 -11.86
N LEU A 468 -1.73 27.70 -11.16
CA LEU A 468 -1.80 27.56 -9.71
C LEU A 468 -1.37 26.17 -9.25
N PHE A 469 -1.84 25.11 -9.91
CA PHE A 469 -1.49 23.73 -9.59
C PHE A 469 0.03 23.52 -9.69
N GLN A 470 0.65 23.97 -10.79
CA GLN A 470 2.10 23.82 -10.99
C GLN A 470 2.91 24.62 -9.96
N ALA A 471 2.47 25.84 -9.64
CA ALA A 471 3.14 26.67 -8.65
C ALA A 471 3.08 26.05 -7.25
N ALA A 472 1.90 25.55 -6.83
CA ALA A 472 1.74 24.85 -5.57
C ALA A 472 2.58 23.56 -5.53
N ARG A 473 2.45 22.72 -6.58
CA ARG A 473 3.23 21.48 -6.76
C ARG A 473 4.72 21.71 -6.57
N PHE A 474 5.29 22.68 -7.28
CA PHE A 474 6.72 22.99 -7.22
C PHE A 474 7.19 23.31 -5.79
N THR A 475 6.42 24.13 -5.06
CA THR A 475 6.78 24.48 -3.68
C THR A 475 6.64 23.29 -2.72
N THR A 476 5.61 22.46 -2.88
CA THR A 476 5.40 21.27 -2.06
C THR A 476 6.47 20.21 -2.32
N GLU A 477 6.86 19.98 -3.58
CA GLU A 477 7.96 19.09 -3.96
C GLU A 477 9.28 19.54 -3.33
N GLN A 478 9.57 20.84 -3.31
CA GLN A 478 10.77 21.36 -2.65
C GLN A 478 10.77 21.06 -1.15
N VAL A 479 9.66 21.36 -0.45
CA VAL A 479 9.54 21.06 0.98
C VAL A 479 9.73 19.57 1.24
N TYR A 480 9.17 18.72 0.39
CA TYR A 480 9.36 17.26 0.47
C TYR A 480 10.82 16.84 0.28
N GLN A 481 11.52 17.37 -0.73
CA GLN A 481 12.95 17.06 -0.94
C GLN A 481 13.82 17.50 0.24
N HIS A 482 13.55 18.68 0.82
CA HIS A 482 14.23 19.14 2.03
C HIS A 482 13.95 18.20 3.20
N LEU A 483 12.69 17.81 3.45
CA LEU A 483 12.34 16.85 4.49
C LEU A 483 13.08 15.51 4.32
N VAL A 484 13.14 15.00 3.09
CA VAL A 484 13.84 13.75 2.77
C VAL A 484 15.33 13.88 3.06
N PHE A 485 16.04 14.84 2.46
CA PHE A 485 17.50 14.88 2.56
C PHE A 485 18.03 15.51 3.85
N GLU A 486 17.35 16.49 4.41
CA GLU A 486 17.85 17.21 5.59
C GLU A 486 17.48 16.50 6.89
N GLU A 487 16.37 15.76 6.91
CA GLU A 487 15.91 15.05 8.10
C GLU A 487 16.01 13.53 7.94
N PHE A 488 15.24 12.94 7.03
CA PHE A 488 15.09 11.48 6.98
C PHE A 488 16.36 10.74 6.57
N VAL A 489 16.92 11.03 5.39
CA VAL A 489 18.06 10.25 4.88
C VAL A 489 19.32 10.53 5.69
N ARG A 490 19.52 11.75 6.22
CA ARG A 490 20.64 12.03 7.15
C ARG A 490 20.52 11.29 8.47
N LEU A 491 19.31 11.00 8.94
CA LEU A 491 19.10 10.16 10.12
C LEU A 491 19.52 8.71 9.84
N VAL A 492 19.19 8.17 8.67
CA VAL A 492 19.47 6.78 8.29
C VAL A 492 20.93 6.58 7.85
N SER A 493 21.46 7.50 7.06
CA SER A 493 22.81 7.48 6.48
C SER A 493 23.48 8.84 6.70
N PRO A 494 24.09 9.09 7.87
CA PRO A 494 24.62 10.40 8.25
C PRO A 494 25.81 10.87 7.41
N ASN A 495 26.40 9.98 6.58
CA ASN A 495 27.57 10.26 5.75
C ASN A 495 27.22 10.76 4.34
N ILE A 496 25.98 11.19 4.09
CA ILE A 496 25.62 11.81 2.81
C ILE A 496 26.36 13.13 2.64
N ASP A 497 27.00 13.27 1.48
CA ASP A 497 27.74 14.46 1.12
C ASP A 497 26.84 15.71 1.14
N PRO A 498 27.38 16.87 1.53
CA PRO A 498 26.63 18.12 1.45
C PRO A 498 26.28 18.42 -0.01
N PHE A 499 25.09 18.97 -0.21
CA PHE A 499 24.67 19.43 -1.52
C PHE A 499 25.61 20.53 -2.02
N VAL A 500 26.19 20.35 -3.21
CA VAL A 500 26.95 21.37 -3.93
C VAL A 500 26.05 21.89 -5.04
N PHE A 501 25.94 23.22 -5.20
CA PHE A 501 25.05 23.91 -6.16
C PHE A 501 25.42 23.70 -7.65
N SER A 502 25.69 22.46 -8.05
CA SER A 502 25.92 22.03 -9.42
C SER A 502 25.18 20.72 -9.64
N ASN A 503 24.25 20.71 -10.60
CA ASN A 503 23.68 19.45 -11.06
C ASN A 503 24.74 18.65 -11.83
N THR A 504 24.72 17.32 -11.68
CA THR A 504 25.53 16.41 -12.49
C THR A 504 24.61 15.76 -13.51
N VAL A 505 24.93 15.88 -14.79
CA VAL A 505 24.11 15.31 -15.89
C VAL A 505 24.58 13.92 -16.32
N ASP A 506 25.75 13.47 -15.83
CA ASP A 506 26.41 12.23 -16.21
C ASP A 506 26.16 11.07 -15.23
N ILE A 507 25.29 11.27 -14.22
CA ILE A 507 24.89 10.22 -13.27
C ILE A 507 23.56 9.65 -13.71
N ASP A 508 23.49 8.32 -13.85
CA ASP A 508 22.23 7.60 -14.08
C ASP A 508 21.42 7.57 -12.77
N PRO A 509 20.24 8.22 -12.72
CA PRO A 509 19.40 8.28 -11.53
C PRO A 509 18.55 7.01 -11.35
N ALA A 510 18.63 6.02 -12.24
CA ALA A 510 17.80 4.83 -12.17
C ALA A 510 17.97 4.06 -10.86
N ILE A 511 16.85 3.73 -10.21
CA ILE A 511 16.82 2.88 -9.02
C ILE A 511 17.28 1.47 -9.38
N THR A 512 18.22 0.94 -8.59
CA THR A 512 18.79 -0.39 -8.76
C THR A 512 17.90 -1.47 -8.17
N ALA A 513 18.07 -2.73 -8.59
CA ALA A 513 17.25 -3.83 -8.08
C ALA A 513 17.65 -4.33 -6.68
N GLU A 514 18.89 -4.07 -6.25
CA GLU A 514 19.33 -4.15 -4.86
C GLU A 514 18.94 -2.90 -4.10
#